data_AF-A0A127T0F4-F1
#
_entry.id   AF-A0A127T0F4-F1
#
_cell.length_a   1.000
_cell.length_b   1.000
_cell.length_c   1.000
_cell.angle_alpha   90.00
_cell.angle_beta   90.00
_cell.angle_gamma   90.00
#
_symmetry.space_group_name_H-M   'P 1'
#
loop_
_entity.id
_entity.type
_entity.pdbx_description
1 polymer ?
#
loop_
_entity_poly.entity_id
_entity_poly.type
_entity_poly.pdbx_seq_one_letter_code
_entity_poly.pdbx_strand_id
1 'polypeptide(L)'
;FTDCSKVLGSNPPSTALTVVKVLPETDPASAKENPRMTHAEVTELMLSDLAIAEKCLTGNDTKDGTVPGLAAVYAIMAKVHMWDCNWSAAAECARKAIEVNGGAPMSQSEWLDKNSAFTTATSGWMWYLQYSVENMGNLCNFVGWMSGEADWGYSSLTNPSINAWLY
;
A
#
# COMPACT_ATOMS: atom_id res chain seq x y z
N PHE A 1 27.00 -12.20 6.44
CA PHE A 1 26.50 -12.16 5.05
C PHE A 1 25.29 -13.06 4.96
N THR A 2 24.13 -12.50 4.61
CA THR A 2 22.90 -13.28 4.41
C THR A 2 23.11 -14.15 3.17
N ASP A 3 22.99 -15.47 3.34
CA ASP A 3 23.09 -16.44 2.27
C ASP A 3 21.89 -16.29 1.32
N CYS A 4 22.12 -15.63 0.18
CA CYS A 4 21.10 -15.39 -0.85
C CYS A 4 20.83 -16.62 -1.74
N SER A 5 21.51 -17.76 -1.53
CA SER A 5 21.30 -18.96 -2.35
C SER A 5 19.90 -19.58 -2.18
N LYS A 6 19.19 -19.25 -1.09
CA LYS A 6 17.82 -19.69 -0.81
C LYS A 6 16.72 -18.77 -1.35
N VAL A 7 17.08 -17.65 -2.00
CA VAL A 7 16.13 -16.67 -2.55
C VAL A 7 15.79 -16.96 -4.02
N LEU A 8 16.53 -17.88 -4.66
CA LEU A 8 16.38 -18.20 -6.08
C LEU A 8 15.67 -19.56 -6.25
N GLY A 9 14.34 -19.55 -6.24
CA GLY A 9 13.53 -20.72 -6.56
C GLY A 9 12.04 -20.44 -6.45
N SER A 10 11.36 -20.24 -7.58
CA SER A 10 10.01 -19.65 -7.75
C SER A 10 9.94 -18.18 -7.37
N ASN A 11 9.23 -17.36 -8.14
CA ASN A 11 9.18 -15.91 -7.95
C ASN A 11 7.90 -15.53 -7.19
N PRO A 12 8.00 -14.95 -5.99
CA PRO A 12 9.05 -15.18 -4.99
C PRO A 12 8.90 -16.57 -4.30
N PRO A 13 9.98 -17.15 -3.74
CA PRO A 13 9.89 -18.41 -3.02
C PRO A 13 9.08 -18.21 -1.74
N SER A 14 8.09 -19.05 -1.47
CA SER A 14 7.29 -18.98 -0.24
C SER A 14 8.13 -18.95 1.04
N THR A 15 9.31 -19.58 1.01
CA THR A 15 10.28 -19.66 2.12
C THR A 15 11.29 -18.50 2.16
N ALA A 16 11.27 -17.57 1.20
CA ALA A 16 12.22 -16.47 1.16
C ALA A 16 11.98 -15.52 2.33
N LEU A 17 13.03 -15.18 3.07
CA LEU A 17 12.93 -14.28 4.22
C LEU A 17 12.70 -12.83 3.75
N THR A 18 11.79 -12.13 4.42
CA THR A 18 11.32 -10.77 4.07
C THR A 18 11.58 -9.77 5.21
N VAL A 19 10.65 -9.57 6.14
CA VAL A 19 10.72 -8.57 7.22
C VAL A 19 10.47 -9.20 8.58
N VAL A 20 10.82 -8.51 9.66
CA VAL A 20 10.54 -8.96 11.04
C VAL A 20 9.09 -8.67 11.42
N LYS A 21 8.52 -9.50 12.30
CA LYS A 21 7.12 -9.35 12.76
C LYS A 21 7.06 -8.55 14.05
N VAL A 22 6.49 -7.36 14.02
CA VAL A 22 6.27 -6.57 15.25
C VAL A 22 4.77 -6.39 15.43
N LEU A 23 4.27 -6.96 16.52
CA LEU A 23 2.87 -6.85 16.95
C LEU A 23 2.79 -6.17 18.32
N PRO A 24 1.62 -5.70 18.76
CA PRO A 24 1.47 -5.03 20.07
C PRO A 24 2.01 -5.83 21.27
N GLU A 25 2.01 -7.16 21.17
CA GLU A 25 2.54 -8.09 22.17
C GLU A 25 4.07 -8.28 22.10
N THR A 26 4.75 -7.71 21.12
CA THR A 26 6.22 -7.82 20.98
C THR A 26 6.90 -6.94 22.01
N ASP A 27 7.54 -7.55 23.00
CA ASP A 27 8.28 -6.85 24.04
C ASP A 27 9.69 -6.43 23.58
N PRO A 28 10.34 -5.45 24.26
CA PRO A 28 11.66 -4.96 23.86
C PRO A 28 12.79 -6.00 23.88
N ALA A 29 12.67 -7.10 24.63
CA ALA A 29 13.66 -8.16 24.63
C ALA A 29 13.47 -9.08 23.42
N SER A 30 12.22 -9.49 23.12
CA SER A 30 11.92 -10.28 21.92
C SER A 30 12.14 -9.50 20.62
N ALA A 31 11.95 -8.18 20.62
CA ALA A 31 12.23 -7.32 19.47
C ALA A 31 13.71 -7.35 19.04
N LYS A 32 14.65 -7.57 19.96
CA LYS A 32 16.09 -7.62 19.67
C LYS A 32 16.51 -8.90 18.94
N GLU A 33 15.79 -9.99 19.17
CA GLU A 33 16.05 -11.32 18.59
C GLU A 33 14.89 -11.77 17.71
N ASN A 34 14.34 -10.84 16.92
CA ASN A 34 13.18 -11.11 16.09
C ASN A 34 13.61 -11.65 14.71
N PRO A 35 13.36 -12.95 14.41
CA PRO A 35 13.69 -13.50 13.10
C PRO A 35 12.82 -12.86 12.01
N ARG A 36 13.38 -12.76 10.81
CA ARG A 36 12.60 -12.35 9.63
C ARG A 36 11.56 -13.43 9.33
N MET A 37 10.33 -13.02 9.07
CA MET A 37 9.29 -13.85 8.49
C MET A 37 9.68 -14.29 7.07
N THR A 38 9.14 -15.43 6.66
CA THR A 38 9.11 -15.89 5.28
C THR A 38 8.08 -15.10 4.46
N HIS A 39 8.16 -15.17 3.15
CA HIS A 39 7.19 -14.53 2.25
C HIS A 39 5.77 -15.02 2.51
N ALA A 40 5.59 -16.34 2.69
CA ALA A 40 4.30 -16.93 3.00
C ALA A 40 3.69 -16.38 4.31
N GLU A 41 4.49 -16.30 5.38
CA GLU A 41 4.04 -15.77 6.67
C GLU A 41 3.64 -14.29 6.59
N VAL A 42 4.35 -13.49 5.79
CA VAL A 42 3.99 -12.08 5.57
C VAL A 42 2.71 -11.95 4.76
N THR A 43 2.57 -12.74 3.69
CA THR A 43 1.36 -12.76 2.86
C THR A 43 0.14 -13.17 3.69
N GLU A 44 0.27 -14.22 4.51
CA GLU A 44 -0.79 -14.66 5.42
C GLU A 44 -1.16 -13.58 6.45
N LEU A 45 -0.17 -12.93 7.07
CA LEU A 45 -0.40 -11.85 8.03
C LEU A 45 -1.18 -10.70 7.38
N MET A 46 -0.72 -10.20 6.22
CA MET A 46 -1.38 -9.10 5.51
C MET A 46 -2.82 -9.46 5.11
N LEU A 47 -3.05 -10.66 4.59
CA LEU A 47 -4.39 -11.12 4.22
C LEU A 47 -5.30 -11.27 5.46
N SER A 48 -4.75 -11.70 6.60
CA SER A 48 -5.50 -11.82 7.84
C SER A 48 -5.96 -10.45 8.37
N ASP A 49 -5.08 -9.45 8.32
CA ASP A 49 -5.42 -8.06 8.71
C ASP A 49 -6.45 -7.46 7.77
N LEU A 50 -6.29 -7.68 6.45
CA LEU A 50 -7.23 -7.21 5.44
C LEU A 50 -8.61 -7.89 5.58
N ALA A 51 -8.67 -9.17 5.96
CA ALA A 51 -9.93 -9.86 6.22
C ALA A 51 -10.67 -9.31 7.46
N ILE A 52 -9.94 -8.84 8.46
CA ILE A 52 -10.52 -8.10 9.60
C ILE A 52 -11.04 -6.74 9.11
N ALA A 53 -10.25 -6.02 8.32
CA ALA A 53 -10.64 -4.71 7.77
C ALA A 53 -11.90 -4.80 6.89
N GLU A 54 -12.00 -5.82 6.03
CA GLU A 54 -13.19 -6.09 5.20
C GLU A 54 -14.45 -6.21 6.06
N LYS A 55 -14.39 -7.01 7.14
CA LYS A 55 -15.52 -7.17 8.07
C LYS A 55 -15.89 -5.88 8.77
N CYS A 56 -14.90 -5.12 9.23
CA CYS A 56 -15.12 -3.86 9.94
C CYS A 56 -15.68 -2.75 9.04
N LEU A 57 -15.35 -2.76 7.76
CA LEU A 57 -15.74 -1.72 6.80
C LEU A 57 -16.96 -2.12 5.95
N THR A 58 -17.41 -3.37 6.02
CA THR A 58 -18.65 -3.81 5.35
C THR A 58 -19.86 -3.04 5.90
N GLY A 59 -20.59 -2.37 5.00
CA GLY A 59 -21.75 -1.54 5.36
C GLY A 59 -21.39 -0.12 5.85
N ASN A 60 -20.11 0.23 5.89
CA ASN A 60 -19.65 1.59 6.19
C ASN A 60 -19.32 2.32 4.88
N ASP A 61 -20.28 3.07 4.37
CA ASP A 61 -20.28 3.65 3.02
C ASP A 61 -19.65 5.06 3.01
N THR A 62 -18.47 5.20 3.62
CA THR A 62 -17.76 6.49 3.59
C THR A 62 -17.27 6.74 2.17
N LYS A 63 -18.01 7.57 1.42
CA LYS A 63 -17.62 8.03 0.07
C LYS A 63 -16.45 9.01 0.07
N ASP A 64 -15.92 9.34 1.23
CA ASP A 64 -14.74 10.16 1.38
C ASP A 64 -13.49 9.28 1.28
N GLY A 65 -12.78 9.39 0.16
CA GLY A 65 -11.55 8.64 -0.10
C GLY A 65 -10.34 9.15 0.65
N THR A 66 -10.48 10.11 1.59
CA THR A 66 -9.40 10.52 2.50
C THR A 66 -9.10 9.48 3.59
N VAL A 67 -10.04 8.57 3.85
CA VAL A 67 -9.89 7.42 4.74
C VAL A 67 -10.01 6.12 3.95
N PRO A 68 -9.29 5.04 4.32
CA PRO A 68 -9.37 3.79 3.58
C PRO A 68 -10.75 3.14 3.78
N GLY A 69 -11.53 3.10 2.70
CA GLY A 69 -12.80 2.39 2.63
C GLY A 69 -12.69 0.95 2.14
N LEU A 70 -13.82 0.29 1.95
CA LEU A 70 -13.89 -1.11 1.50
C LEU A 70 -13.25 -1.33 0.12
N ALA A 71 -13.40 -0.37 -0.81
CA ALA A 71 -12.73 -0.43 -2.11
C ALA A 71 -11.20 -0.48 -1.97
N ALA A 72 -10.63 0.30 -1.05
CA ALA A 72 -9.20 0.33 -0.78
C ALA A 72 -8.71 -1.01 -0.20
N VAL A 73 -9.48 -1.63 0.70
CA VAL A 73 -9.16 -2.96 1.25
C VAL A 73 -9.04 -4.00 0.14
N TYR A 74 -10.05 -4.09 -0.74
CA TYR A 74 -10.00 -5.04 -1.86
C TYR A 74 -8.87 -4.75 -2.85
N ALA A 75 -8.56 -3.46 -3.10
CA ALA A 75 -7.44 -3.09 -3.95
C ALA A 75 -6.09 -3.51 -3.35
N ILE A 76 -5.93 -3.41 -2.02
CA ILE A 76 -4.71 -3.87 -1.32
C ILE A 76 -4.65 -5.40 -1.33
N MET A 77 -5.76 -6.11 -1.07
CA MET A 77 -5.81 -7.57 -1.21
C MET A 77 -5.38 -8.03 -2.61
N ALA A 78 -5.85 -7.34 -3.66
CA ALA A 78 -5.45 -7.63 -5.03
C ALA A 78 -3.95 -7.48 -5.24
N LYS A 79 -3.34 -6.41 -4.69
CA LYS A 79 -1.88 -6.20 -4.74
C LYS A 79 -1.10 -7.28 -3.98
N VAL A 80 -1.60 -7.72 -2.82
CA VAL A 80 -0.98 -8.81 -2.05
C VAL A 80 -1.00 -10.12 -2.84
N HIS A 81 -2.15 -10.49 -3.42
CA HIS A 81 -2.25 -11.67 -4.28
C HIS A 81 -1.40 -11.56 -5.55
N MET A 82 -1.30 -10.37 -6.14
CA MET A 82 -0.42 -10.12 -7.28
C MET A 82 1.06 -10.33 -6.91
N TRP A 83 1.45 -9.91 -5.70
CA TRP A 83 2.80 -10.09 -5.18
C TRP A 83 3.14 -11.56 -4.93
N ASP A 84 2.17 -12.34 -4.46
CA ASP A 84 2.25 -13.80 -4.29
C ASP A 84 2.03 -14.59 -5.61
N CYS A 85 1.92 -13.90 -6.75
CA CYS A 85 1.65 -14.48 -8.07
C CYS A 85 0.35 -15.30 -8.15
N ASN A 86 -0.61 -15.07 -7.24
CA ASN A 86 -1.94 -15.66 -7.29
C ASN A 86 -2.86 -14.80 -8.17
N TRP A 87 -2.68 -14.93 -9.48
CA TRP A 87 -3.33 -14.07 -10.48
C TRP A 87 -4.86 -14.17 -10.47
N SER A 88 -5.43 -15.33 -10.16
CA SER A 88 -6.89 -15.50 -10.12
C SER A 88 -7.50 -14.75 -8.94
N ALA A 89 -6.95 -14.92 -7.74
CA ALA A 89 -7.42 -14.20 -6.55
C ALA A 89 -7.18 -12.70 -6.69
N ALA A 90 -6.05 -12.29 -7.29
CA ALA A 90 -5.78 -10.88 -7.58
C ALA A 90 -6.85 -10.27 -8.49
N ALA A 91 -7.24 -10.96 -9.56
CA ALA A 91 -8.28 -10.50 -10.49
C ALA A 91 -9.66 -10.41 -9.82
N GLU A 92 -10.02 -11.38 -8.98
CA GLU A 92 -11.27 -11.37 -8.21
C GLU A 92 -11.34 -10.19 -7.24
N CYS A 93 -10.29 -9.99 -6.43
CA CYS A 93 -10.20 -8.84 -5.51
C CYS A 93 -10.21 -7.51 -6.26
N ALA A 94 -9.50 -7.40 -7.39
CA ALA A 94 -9.50 -6.20 -8.21
C ALA A 94 -10.89 -5.89 -8.78
N ARG A 95 -11.69 -6.92 -9.11
CA ARG A 95 -13.07 -6.72 -9.56
C ARG A 95 -13.96 -6.21 -8.44
N LYS A 96 -13.89 -6.82 -7.26
CA LYS A 96 -14.62 -6.34 -6.07
C LYS A 96 -14.27 -4.88 -5.75
N ALA A 97 -12.99 -4.52 -5.81
CA ALA A 97 -12.54 -3.13 -5.57
C ALA A 97 -13.20 -2.14 -6.52
N ILE A 98 -13.28 -2.47 -7.81
CA ILE A 98 -13.87 -1.61 -8.85
C ILE A 98 -15.39 -1.52 -8.68
N GLU A 99 -16.05 -2.63 -8.41
CA GLU A 99 -17.50 -2.67 -8.17
C GLU A 99 -17.91 -1.86 -6.94
N VAL A 100 -17.15 -1.98 -5.83
CA VAL A 100 -17.40 -1.22 -4.61
C VAL A 100 -17.09 0.26 -4.78
N ASN A 101 -16.03 0.62 -5.51
CA ASN A 101 -15.70 2.02 -5.76
C ASN A 101 -16.78 2.72 -6.60
N GLY A 102 -17.32 2.03 -7.62
CA GLY A 102 -18.36 2.56 -8.50
C GLY A 102 -17.94 3.73 -9.41
N GLY A 103 -16.70 4.21 -9.30
CA GLY A 103 -16.14 5.26 -10.14
C GLY A 103 -15.58 4.79 -11.47
N ALA A 104 -15.12 5.74 -12.28
CA ALA A 104 -14.57 5.50 -13.61
C ALA A 104 -13.09 5.96 -13.71
N PRO A 105 -12.30 5.39 -14.63
CA PRO A 105 -11.02 5.98 -15.01
C PRO A 105 -11.19 7.44 -15.44
N MET A 106 -10.16 8.25 -15.19
CA MET A 106 -10.16 9.66 -15.58
C MET A 106 -10.40 9.81 -17.08
N SER A 107 -11.24 10.77 -17.45
CA SER A 107 -11.41 11.19 -18.83
C SER A 107 -10.15 11.90 -19.34
N GLN A 108 -9.99 11.96 -20.67
CA GLN A 108 -8.90 12.70 -21.29
C GLN A 108 -8.89 14.19 -20.87
N SER A 109 -10.06 14.81 -20.73
CA SER A 109 -10.17 16.20 -20.28
C SER A 109 -9.73 16.39 -18.83
N GLU A 110 -10.08 15.47 -17.92
CA GLU A 110 -9.62 15.53 -16.53
C GLU A 110 -8.11 15.31 -16.44
N TRP A 111 -7.56 14.39 -17.25
CA TRP A 111 -6.13 14.10 -17.26
C TRP A 111 -5.28 15.27 -17.78
N LEU A 112 -5.79 16.01 -18.77
CA LEU A 112 -5.07 17.10 -19.44
C LEU A 112 -5.32 18.48 -18.79
N ASP A 113 -6.10 18.57 -17.72
CA ASP A 113 -6.36 19.85 -17.05
C ASP A 113 -5.14 20.33 -16.26
N LYS A 114 -4.55 21.44 -16.69
CA LYS A 114 -3.33 22.01 -16.08
C LYS A 114 -3.47 22.42 -14.60
N ASN A 115 -4.69 22.59 -14.09
CA ASN A 115 -4.93 23.02 -12.71
C ASN A 115 -5.34 21.87 -11.80
N SER A 116 -6.12 20.91 -12.31
CA SER A 116 -6.74 19.85 -11.50
C SER A 116 -6.23 18.45 -11.78
N ALA A 117 -5.46 18.20 -12.85
CA ALA A 117 -5.05 16.88 -13.39
C ALA A 117 -4.93 15.74 -12.36
N PHE A 118 -3.73 15.25 -12.07
CA PHE A 118 -3.51 14.17 -11.10
C PHE A 118 -3.30 14.74 -9.69
N THR A 119 -3.97 15.85 -9.38
CA THR A 119 -3.83 16.62 -8.13
C THR A 119 -5.17 16.82 -7.42
N THR A 120 -6.29 16.60 -8.11
CA THR A 120 -7.64 16.62 -7.54
C THR A 120 -8.26 15.23 -7.63
N ALA A 121 -8.86 14.75 -6.54
CA ALA A 121 -9.49 13.44 -6.53
C ALA A 121 -10.62 13.36 -7.57
N THR A 122 -10.61 12.28 -8.36
CA THR A 122 -11.68 11.95 -9.32
C THR A 122 -12.43 10.71 -8.85
N SER A 123 -13.56 10.40 -9.48
CA SER A 123 -14.39 9.25 -9.08
C SER A 123 -13.63 7.91 -9.05
N GLY A 124 -12.59 7.75 -9.88
CA GLY A 124 -11.78 6.54 -9.92
C GLY A 124 -10.79 6.38 -8.75
N TRP A 125 -10.58 7.41 -7.93
CA TRP A 125 -9.61 7.37 -6.85
C TRP A 125 -10.19 6.68 -5.61
N MET A 126 -9.71 5.48 -5.31
CA MET A 126 -10.22 4.65 -4.21
C MET A 126 -9.70 5.05 -2.82
N TRP A 127 -8.53 5.69 -2.77
CA TRP A 127 -7.91 6.18 -1.53
C TRP A 127 -6.86 7.25 -1.87
N TYR A 128 -6.88 8.39 -1.16
CA TYR A 128 -6.00 9.52 -1.42
C TYR A 128 -5.71 10.34 -0.17
N LEU A 129 -4.67 11.16 -0.25
CA LEU A 129 -4.33 12.16 0.75
C LEU A 129 -4.68 13.54 0.22
N GLN A 130 -5.27 14.38 1.06
CA GLN A 130 -5.57 15.76 0.73
C GLN A 130 -4.57 16.70 1.43
N TYR A 131 -3.94 17.57 0.64
CA TYR A 131 -3.12 18.67 1.16
C TYR A 131 -3.84 20.00 0.96
N SER A 132 -3.70 20.86 1.95
CA SER A 132 -4.06 22.27 1.86
C SER A 132 -2.89 23.11 2.36
N VAL A 133 -2.89 24.41 2.07
CA VAL A 133 -1.83 25.32 2.51
C VAL A 133 -1.72 25.37 4.04
N GLU A 134 -2.84 25.16 4.74
CA GLU A 134 -2.91 25.08 6.20
C GLU A 134 -2.21 23.83 6.74
N ASN A 135 -2.23 22.72 6.00
CA ASN A 135 -1.60 21.45 6.39
C ASN A 135 -0.13 21.33 5.94
N MET A 136 0.35 22.24 5.09
CA MET A 136 1.72 22.23 4.55
C MET A 136 2.70 23.14 5.30
N GLY A 137 2.25 23.88 6.32
CA GLY A 137 3.10 24.86 7.03
C GLY A 137 4.29 24.29 7.82
N ASN A 138 4.42 22.96 7.90
CA ASN A 138 5.51 22.29 8.61
C ASN A 138 6.19 21.24 7.71
N LEU A 139 7.50 21.06 7.84
CA LEU A 139 8.30 20.04 7.13
C LEU A 139 7.88 18.59 7.47
N CYS A 140 7.12 18.40 8.55
CA CYS A 140 6.50 17.13 8.92
C CYS A 140 5.23 16.82 8.10
N ASN A 141 5.32 16.90 6.78
CA ASN A 141 4.24 16.52 5.86
C ASN A 141 4.73 15.44 4.89
N PHE A 142 3.81 14.62 4.37
CA PHE A 142 4.15 13.49 3.49
C PHE A 142 5.00 13.90 2.28
N VAL A 143 4.72 15.06 1.66
CA VAL A 143 5.50 15.56 0.52
C VAL A 143 6.94 15.80 0.92
N GLY A 144 7.18 16.42 2.08
CA GLY A 144 8.52 16.56 2.66
C GLY A 144 9.20 15.21 2.92
N TRP A 145 8.46 14.16 3.26
CA TRP A 145 9.03 12.84 3.58
C TRP A 145 9.27 11.93 2.36
N MET A 146 8.46 12.07 1.30
CA MET A 146 8.43 11.14 0.17
C MET A 146 8.89 11.76 -1.15
N SER A 147 8.82 13.08 -1.32
CA SER A 147 9.22 13.72 -2.58
C SER A 147 10.74 13.81 -2.69
N GLY A 148 11.32 12.96 -3.54
CA GLY A 148 12.76 12.98 -3.83
C GLY A 148 13.22 14.21 -4.60
N GLU A 149 12.30 14.99 -5.17
CA GLU A 149 12.59 16.25 -5.87
C GLU A 149 12.56 17.47 -4.93
N ALA A 150 12.03 17.31 -3.71
CA ALA A 150 11.92 18.41 -2.75
C ALA A 150 13.20 18.54 -1.93
N ASP A 151 14.03 19.54 -2.26
CA ASP A 151 15.30 19.84 -1.58
C ASP A 151 15.13 20.24 -0.11
N TRP A 152 13.95 20.74 0.26
CA TRP A 152 13.61 21.19 1.61
C TRP A 152 13.06 20.08 2.52
N GLY A 153 12.87 18.86 2.00
CA GLY A 153 12.27 17.74 2.70
C GLY A 153 13.25 16.80 3.42
N TYR A 154 12.71 15.77 4.05
CA TYR A 154 13.45 14.66 4.66
C TYR A 154 13.61 13.46 3.72
N SER A 155 13.11 13.53 2.48
CA SER A 155 13.17 12.42 1.51
C SER A 155 14.58 11.87 1.28
N SER A 156 15.59 12.76 1.25
CA SER A 156 17.01 12.37 1.11
C SER A 156 17.56 11.59 2.32
N LEU A 157 16.94 11.73 3.49
CA LEU A 157 17.31 10.96 4.69
C LEU A 157 16.54 9.64 4.79
N THR A 158 15.29 9.63 4.33
CA THR A 158 14.40 8.45 4.44
C THR A 158 14.71 7.41 3.38
N ASN A 159 15.35 7.78 2.27
CA ASN A 159 15.72 6.88 1.16
C ASN A 159 14.56 5.94 0.78
N PRO A 160 13.39 6.50 0.38
CA PRO A 160 12.23 5.69 0.08
C PRO A 160 12.56 4.68 -1.00
N SER A 161 12.41 3.40 -0.68
CA SER A 161 12.66 2.29 -1.61
C SER A 161 11.34 1.77 -2.13
N ILE A 162 11.22 1.64 -3.45
CA ILE A 162 10.13 0.92 -4.09
C ILE A 162 10.63 -0.44 -4.55
N ASN A 163 9.76 -1.44 -4.54
CA ASN A 163 10.11 -2.75 -5.07
C ASN A 163 10.47 -2.62 -6.56
N ALA A 164 11.60 -3.16 -6.99
CA ALA A 164 12.08 -3.08 -8.37
C ALA A 164 11.09 -3.63 -9.40
N TRP A 165 10.17 -4.50 -8.99
CA TRP A 165 9.13 -5.09 -9.84
C TRP A 165 7.94 -4.15 -10.10
N LEU A 166 7.90 -2.97 -9.46
CA LEU A 166 6.87 -1.94 -9.67
C LEU A 166 7.30 -0.85 -10.68
N TYR A 167 8.52 -0.93 -11.22
CA TYR A 167 8.99 -0.17 -12.40
C TYR A 167 8.78 -0.99 -13.67
#